data_AF-A0A6N2N7R2-F1
#
_entry.id   AF-A0A6N2N7R2-F1
#
_cell.length_a   1.000
_cell.length_b   1.000
_cell.length_c   1.000
_cell.angle_alpha   90.00
_cell.angle_beta   90.00
_cell.angle_gamma   90.00
#
_symmetry.space_group_name_H-M   'P 1'
#
loop_
_entity.id
_entity.type
_entity.pdbx_description
1 polymer ?
#
loop_
_entity_poly.entity_id
_entity_poly.type
_entity_poly.pdbx_seq_one_letter_code
_entity_poly.pdbx_strand_id
1 'polypeptide(L)'
;MAMSYSFREEAKPFRSKKSKGFLWISHSMWPFSWYKPKCESVNKPTTCLTVDSVMAFYLSLESGKFWFRAQVYNRENGHVGFMLSCYDAQLSYDSKTDTFQARYCPYARQSIEKNIHWDRLRAPPVGTPAQVLHTSDCLNDLKPGDHIEIQWRRSREFPFGWWYAVVGHQEFCDGNENRCLCRYNDKVVLEFSQYTPGSRWRQTIVNRKDHREVGEADGFYGGIRKLSEEEEISKWKQLWPKQIFD
;
A
#
# COMPACT_ATOMS: atom_id res chain seq x y z
N MET A 1 31.46 -44.01 -29.75
CA MET A 1 32.91 -43.93 -30.05
C MET A 1 33.09 -42.79 -31.05
N ALA A 2 34.06 -41.90 -30.77
CA ALA A 2 34.32 -40.59 -31.39
C ALA A 2 34.39 -40.60 -32.94
N MET A 3 34.27 -39.51 -33.70
CA MET A 3 34.99 -38.22 -33.69
C MET A 3 34.22 -37.21 -34.58
N SER A 4 33.90 -35.99 -34.15
CA SER A 4 34.68 -34.73 -34.30
C SER A 4 35.30 -34.48 -35.69
N TYR A 5 34.81 -33.47 -36.40
CA TYR A 5 35.63 -32.54 -37.18
C TYR A 5 35.01 -31.14 -37.13
N SER A 6 35.80 -30.18 -36.66
CA SER A 6 35.51 -28.74 -36.73
C SER A 6 36.14 -28.16 -38.00
N PHE A 7 35.46 -27.21 -38.64
CA PHE A 7 36.15 -26.17 -39.43
C PHE A 7 35.57 -24.79 -39.10
N ARG A 8 36.40 -24.09 -38.32
CA ARG A 8 36.68 -22.64 -38.22
C ARG A 8 36.04 -21.74 -39.30
N GLU A 9 35.34 -20.69 -38.86
CA GLU A 9 35.22 -19.43 -39.60
C GLU A 9 35.27 -18.22 -38.66
N GLU A 10 35.75 -17.11 -39.21
CA GLU A 10 36.46 -16.02 -38.54
C GLU A 10 35.58 -14.96 -37.86
N ALA A 11 36.13 -14.35 -36.81
CA ALA A 11 35.66 -13.08 -36.25
C ALA A 11 36.24 -11.88 -37.02
N LYS A 12 35.45 -10.82 -37.21
CA LYS A 12 35.89 -9.43 -37.48
C LYS A 12 34.73 -8.43 -37.27
N PRO A 13 34.99 -7.12 -37.07
CA PRO A 13 34.69 -6.46 -35.80
C PRO A 13 33.56 -5.43 -35.89
N PHE A 14 32.86 -5.22 -34.77
CA PHE A 14 31.87 -4.16 -34.64
C PHE A 14 32.56 -2.80 -34.49
N ARG A 15 32.29 -1.90 -35.45
CA ARG A 15 32.78 -0.52 -35.50
C ARG A 15 32.24 0.30 -34.33
N SER A 16 33.14 0.84 -33.52
CA SER A 16 32.86 1.92 -32.57
C SER A 16 32.61 3.24 -33.32
N LYS A 17 31.48 3.90 -33.07
CA LYS A 17 31.31 5.33 -33.30
C LYS A 17 31.34 6.06 -31.97
N LYS A 18 32.34 6.93 -31.79
CA LYS A 18 32.36 7.95 -30.73
C LYS A 18 31.45 9.10 -31.14
N SER A 19 30.56 9.53 -30.24
CA SER A 19 30.00 10.89 -30.25
C SER A 19 30.02 11.44 -28.84
N LYS A 20 30.57 12.66 -28.72
CA LYS A 20 30.66 13.48 -27.51
C LYS A 20 29.24 13.86 -27.05
N GLY A 21 29.00 13.90 -25.74
CA GLY A 21 27.77 14.42 -25.15
C GLY A 21 28.00 14.83 -23.71
N PHE A 22 27.83 16.12 -23.43
CA PHE A 22 27.96 16.78 -22.14
C PHE A 22 27.00 16.20 -21.09
N LEU A 23 27.49 16.04 -19.86
CA LEU A 23 26.70 15.75 -18.65
C LEU A 23 26.08 17.06 -18.12
N TRP A 24 24.76 17.20 -18.24
CA TRP A 24 23.96 18.12 -17.42
C TRP A 24 22.93 17.31 -16.64
N ILE A 25 23.02 17.41 -15.32
CA ILE A 25 22.09 16.84 -14.35
C ILE A 25 20.86 17.76 -14.32
N SER A 26 19.71 17.29 -14.80
CA SER A 26 18.44 18.00 -14.61
C SER A 26 17.69 17.39 -13.41
N HIS A 27 17.67 18.12 -12.30
CA HIS A 27 16.69 17.92 -11.23
C HIS A 27 15.30 18.28 -11.77
N SER A 28 14.50 17.26 -12.05
CA SER A 28 13.10 17.42 -12.44
C SER A 28 12.24 17.67 -11.20
N MET A 29 12.14 18.92 -10.75
CA MET A 29 11.05 19.34 -9.86
C MET A 29 9.78 19.47 -10.68
N TRP A 30 8.75 18.72 -10.31
CA TRP A 30 7.44 18.75 -10.97
C TRP A 30 6.67 20.00 -10.52
N PRO A 31 6.27 20.93 -11.41
CA PRO A 31 5.47 22.07 -10.99
C PRO A 31 4.00 21.65 -10.93
N PHE A 32 3.36 21.90 -9.78
CA PHE A 32 1.92 21.84 -9.64
C PHE A 32 1.27 22.87 -10.58
N SER A 33 0.73 22.43 -11.71
CA SER A 33 -0.07 23.27 -12.60
C SER A 33 -1.48 23.41 -12.02
N TRP A 34 -1.75 24.53 -11.35
CA TRP A 34 -3.09 24.90 -10.90
C TRP A 34 -3.78 25.68 -12.02
N TYR A 35 -4.94 25.20 -12.44
CA TYR A 35 -5.84 25.92 -13.33
C TYR A 35 -6.30 27.22 -12.65
N LYS A 36 -5.84 28.37 -13.15
CA LYS A 36 -6.31 29.69 -12.70
C LYS A 36 -7.72 29.96 -13.24
N PRO A 37 -8.74 30.20 -12.40
CA PRO A 37 -9.97 30.82 -12.85
C PRO A 37 -9.69 32.30 -13.14
N LYS A 38 -10.05 32.77 -14.34
CA LYS A 38 -9.99 34.19 -14.70
C LYS A 38 -11.12 34.92 -13.97
N CYS A 39 -10.78 35.63 -12.89
CA CYS A 39 -11.74 36.47 -12.18
C CYS A 39 -11.82 37.83 -12.91
N GLU A 40 -12.95 38.10 -13.56
CA GLU A 40 -13.26 39.43 -14.10
C GLU A 40 -13.51 40.41 -12.94
N SER A 41 -12.85 41.56 -12.99
CA SER A 41 -12.89 42.58 -11.95
C SER A 41 -14.23 43.31 -11.95
N VAL A 42 -15.05 43.08 -10.91
CA VAL A 42 -16.13 44.01 -10.53
C VAL A 42 -15.91 44.47 -9.10
N ASN A 43 -15.78 45.78 -8.94
CA ASN A 43 -15.44 46.49 -7.72
C ASN A 43 -16.40 46.17 -6.55
N LYS A 44 -15.95 45.34 -5.60
CA LYS A 44 -16.38 45.33 -4.20
C LYS A 44 -15.16 45.01 -3.33
N PRO A 45 -14.98 45.65 -2.16
CA PRO A 45 -13.94 45.28 -1.21
C PRO A 45 -14.38 44.01 -0.48
N THR A 46 -14.40 42.89 -1.21
CA THR A 46 -14.44 41.58 -0.58
C THR A 46 -13.02 41.27 -0.21
N THR A 47 -12.77 41.05 1.08
CA THR A 47 -11.49 40.60 1.62
C THR A 47 -11.05 39.35 0.86
N CYS A 48 -10.23 39.54 -0.18
CA CYS A 48 -9.53 38.44 -0.84
C CYS A 48 -8.51 37.94 0.17
N LEU A 49 -8.95 37.05 1.06
CA LEU A 49 -8.02 36.18 1.77
C LEU A 49 -7.16 35.55 0.70
N THR A 50 -5.85 35.71 0.81
CA THR A 50 -4.91 35.08 -0.10
C THR A 50 -5.28 33.59 -0.15
N VAL A 51 -5.46 33.08 -1.37
CA VAL A 51 -5.90 31.71 -1.65
C VAL A 51 -4.96 30.68 -0.99
N ASP A 52 -3.78 31.13 -0.58
CA ASP A 52 -2.72 30.35 0.06
C ASP A 52 -2.58 30.59 1.58
N SER A 53 -3.51 31.30 2.23
CA SER A 53 -3.50 31.43 3.70
C SER A 53 -3.95 30.15 4.40
N VAL A 54 -3.35 29.84 5.55
CA VAL A 54 -3.79 28.75 6.44
C VAL A 54 -5.29 28.85 6.74
N MET A 55 -5.81 30.07 6.86
CA MET A 55 -7.23 30.34 7.06
C MET A 55 -8.10 29.86 5.88
N ALA A 56 -7.65 30.08 4.64
CA ALA A 56 -8.36 29.60 3.45
C ALA A 56 -8.42 28.06 3.40
N PHE A 57 -7.34 27.38 3.80
CA PHE A 57 -7.32 25.91 3.95
C PHE A 57 -8.28 25.43 5.03
N TYR A 58 -8.22 26.03 6.23
CA TYR A 58 -9.13 25.70 7.33
C TYR A 58 -10.60 25.87 6.92
N LEU A 59 -10.97 27.00 6.31
CA LEU A 59 -12.33 27.23 5.82
C LEU A 59 -12.75 26.24 4.72
N SER A 60 -11.81 25.82 3.86
CA SER A 60 -12.07 24.84 2.80
C SER A 60 -12.28 23.43 3.38
N LEU A 61 -11.56 23.08 4.45
CA LEU A 61 -11.74 21.85 5.22
C LEU A 61 -13.10 21.86 5.94
N GLU A 62 -13.37 22.89 6.75
CA GLU A 62 -14.59 23.05 7.54
C GLU A 62 -15.86 23.10 6.70
N SER A 63 -15.77 23.59 5.46
CA SER A 63 -16.89 23.60 4.51
C SER A 63 -17.08 22.29 3.74
N GLY A 64 -16.21 21.29 3.93
CA GLY A 64 -16.23 20.01 3.22
C GLY A 64 -15.90 20.09 1.73
N LYS A 65 -15.45 21.25 1.24
CA LYS A 65 -15.07 21.46 -0.17
C LYS A 65 -13.72 20.85 -0.48
N PHE A 66 -12.84 20.78 0.52
CA PHE A 66 -11.50 20.22 0.37
C PHE A 66 -11.54 18.69 0.36
N TRP A 67 -10.91 18.10 -0.65
CA TRP A 67 -10.70 16.66 -0.77
C TRP A 67 -9.21 16.36 -0.69
N PHE A 68 -8.81 15.52 0.25
CA PHE A 68 -7.41 15.13 0.45
C PHE A 68 -7.23 13.62 0.44
N ARG A 69 -6.01 13.16 0.16
CA ARG A 69 -5.68 11.74 0.15
C ARG A 69 -5.32 11.28 1.55
N ALA A 70 -5.92 10.19 1.97
CA ALA A 70 -5.56 9.47 3.18
C ALA A 70 -5.95 8.00 3.03
N GLN A 71 -5.66 7.19 4.04
CA GLN A 71 -6.12 5.82 4.10
C GLN A 71 -7.23 5.66 5.12
N VAL A 72 -8.14 4.74 4.82
CA VAL A 72 -9.26 4.39 5.69
C VAL A 72 -9.10 2.93 6.08
N TYR A 73 -9.01 2.69 7.38
CA TYR A 73 -9.13 1.35 7.95
C TYR A 73 -10.54 0.82 7.71
N ASN A 74 -10.61 -0.39 7.16
CA ASN A 74 -11.86 -1.06 6.97
C ASN A 74 -12.36 -1.67 8.29
N ARG A 75 -13.65 -1.49 8.58
CA ARG A 75 -14.33 -2.13 9.72
C ARG A 75 -15.31 -3.18 9.23
N GLU A 76 -15.71 -4.07 10.15
CA GLU A 76 -16.84 -4.98 9.95
C GLU A 76 -18.14 -4.19 9.71
N ASN A 77 -18.43 -3.87 8.45
CA ASN A 77 -19.80 -3.61 8.01
C ASN A 77 -20.45 -4.91 7.52
N GLY A 78 -20.29 -6.00 8.28
CA GLY A 78 -20.83 -7.33 7.94
C GLY A 78 -20.07 -8.11 6.85
N HIS A 79 -18.92 -7.60 6.38
CA HIS A 79 -18.07 -8.29 5.39
C HIS A 79 -16.76 -8.77 6.02
N VAL A 80 -16.80 -9.98 6.59
CA VAL A 80 -15.67 -10.64 7.28
C VAL A 80 -14.41 -10.74 6.39
N GLY A 81 -14.58 -10.80 5.07
CA GLY A 81 -13.48 -10.99 4.11
C GLY A 81 -12.50 -9.82 3.95
N PHE A 82 -12.80 -8.64 4.51
CA PHE A 82 -11.95 -7.45 4.38
C PHE A 82 -11.52 -6.88 5.73
N MET A 83 -11.50 -7.72 6.77
CA MET A 83 -11.12 -7.31 8.11
C MET A 83 -9.62 -7.06 8.21
N LEU A 84 -9.26 -6.07 9.02
CA LEU A 84 -7.88 -5.60 9.20
C LEU A 84 -7.22 -5.22 7.87
N SER A 85 -7.99 -4.56 6.99
CA SER A 85 -7.48 -3.96 5.77
C SER A 85 -7.55 -2.43 5.79
N CYS A 86 -6.78 -1.78 4.92
CA CYS A 86 -6.70 -0.34 4.80
C CYS A 86 -6.60 0.05 3.31
N TYR A 87 -7.35 1.06 2.88
CA TYR A 87 -7.40 1.50 1.48
C TYR A 87 -7.18 2.99 1.32
N ASP A 88 -6.50 3.38 0.25
CA ASP A 88 -6.42 4.76 -0.19
C ASP A 88 -7.80 5.30 -0.60
N ALA A 89 -8.14 6.48 -0.08
CA ALA A 89 -9.36 7.19 -0.41
C ALA A 89 -9.12 8.70 -0.53
N GLN A 90 -10.03 9.38 -1.23
CA GLN A 90 -10.17 10.82 -1.07
C GLN A 90 -11.18 11.11 0.03
N LEU A 91 -10.78 11.90 1.02
CA LEU A 91 -11.59 12.27 2.17
C LEU A 91 -12.04 13.71 2.09
N SER A 92 -13.25 13.98 2.56
CA SER A 92 -13.77 15.32 2.81
C SER A 92 -14.43 15.33 4.18
N TYR A 93 -14.23 16.41 4.93
CA TYR A 93 -14.70 16.55 6.30
C TYR A 93 -16.11 17.15 6.34
N ASP A 94 -16.96 16.64 7.23
CA ASP A 94 -18.28 17.18 7.54
C ASP A 94 -18.30 17.71 8.97
N SER A 95 -18.19 19.04 9.09
CA SER A 95 -18.18 19.76 10.36
C SER A 95 -19.49 19.64 11.16
N LYS A 96 -20.61 19.27 10.52
CA LYS A 96 -21.90 19.12 11.23
C LYS A 96 -21.95 17.87 12.08
N THR A 97 -21.28 16.81 11.64
CA THR A 97 -21.31 15.49 12.27
C THR A 97 -19.98 15.12 12.92
N ASP A 98 -18.93 15.92 12.70
CA ASP A 98 -17.54 15.61 13.07
C ASP A 98 -17.10 14.25 12.50
N THR A 99 -17.41 14.05 11.21
CA THR A 99 -17.06 12.83 10.48
C THR A 99 -16.54 13.13 9.08
N PHE A 100 -16.05 12.09 8.40
CA PHE A 100 -15.55 12.16 7.04
C PHE A 100 -16.41 11.36 6.07
N GLN A 101 -16.38 11.79 4.82
CA GLN A 101 -16.83 11.02 3.68
C GLN A 101 -15.63 10.57 2.85
N ALA A 102 -15.56 9.29 2.52
CA ALA A 102 -14.54 8.71 1.66
C ALA A 102 -15.09 8.43 0.27
N ARG A 103 -14.33 8.81 -0.74
CA ARG A 103 -14.49 8.38 -2.12
C ARG A 103 -13.37 7.40 -2.46
N TYR A 104 -13.77 6.16 -2.72
CA TYR A 104 -12.88 5.18 -3.31
C TYR A 104 -13.06 5.23 -4.83
N CYS A 105 -11.95 5.27 -5.57
CA CYS A 105 -11.98 5.32 -7.03
C CYS A 105 -11.38 4.06 -7.65
N PRO A 106 -12.02 2.88 -7.53
CA PRO A 106 -11.72 1.77 -8.41
C PRO A 106 -12.41 2.04 -9.77
N TYR A 107 -11.71 2.78 -10.63
CA TYR A 107 -11.96 2.88 -12.08
C TYR A 107 -13.44 2.83 -12.54
N ALA A 108 -14.20 3.89 -12.24
CA ALA A 108 -15.54 4.25 -12.78
C ALA A 108 -16.77 4.05 -11.87
N ARG A 109 -16.71 3.22 -10.81
CA ARG A 109 -17.75 3.24 -9.76
C ARG A 109 -17.18 3.88 -8.50
N GLN A 110 -17.57 5.13 -8.26
CA GLN A 110 -17.28 5.79 -6.99
C GLN A 110 -18.20 5.21 -5.93
N SER A 111 -17.63 4.42 -5.02
CA SER A 111 -18.30 4.13 -3.75
C SER A 111 -18.01 5.27 -2.79
N ILE A 112 -19.08 5.84 -2.26
CA ILE A 112 -19.00 6.87 -1.22
C ILE A 112 -19.37 6.21 0.10
N GLU A 113 -18.43 6.21 1.03
CA GLU A 113 -18.67 5.84 2.43
C GLU A 113 -18.80 7.12 3.24
N LYS A 114 -19.81 7.19 4.12
CA LYS A 114 -20.08 8.34 4.99
C LYS A 114 -19.88 7.94 6.45
N ASN A 115 -19.86 8.93 7.35
CA ASN A 115 -19.76 8.74 8.80
C ASN A 115 -18.46 8.03 9.21
N ILE A 116 -17.35 8.34 8.55
CA ILE A 116 -16.04 7.81 8.91
C ILE A 116 -15.49 8.67 10.04
N HIS A 117 -15.23 8.06 11.18
CA HIS A 117 -14.66 8.74 12.34
C HIS A 117 -13.13 8.85 12.25
N TRP A 118 -12.56 9.81 12.99
CA TRP A 118 -11.13 10.09 13.06
C TRP A 118 -10.26 8.86 13.37
N ASP A 119 -10.75 7.94 14.21
CA ASP A 119 -10.05 6.73 14.62
C ASP A 119 -9.82 5.72 13.49
N ARG A 120 -10.55 5.85 12.37
CA ARG A 120 -10.40 5.01 11.18
C ARG A 120 -9.46 5.59 10.13
N LEU A 121 -8.96 6.81 10.34
CA LEU A 121 -8.09 7.46 9.37
C LEU A 121 -6.63 7.22 9.70
N ARG A 122 -5.83 7.01 8.66
CA ARG A 122 -4.37 7.02 8.74
C ARG A 122 -3.79 7.83 7.58
N ALA A 123 -2.66 8.50 7.83
CA ALA A 123 -1.81 8.92 6.73
C ALA A 123 -1.30 7.68 5.94
N PRO A 124 -1.09 7.79 4.62
CA PRO A 124 -0.45 6.71 3.87
C PRO A 124 0.94 6.40 4.47
N PRO A 125 1.22 5.15 4.86
CA PRO A 125 2.47 4.80 5.54
C PRO A 125 3.67 4.85 4.59
N VAL A 126 3.41 4.80 3.28
CA VAL A 126 4.42 4.82 2.23
C VAL A 126 3.99 5.80 1.14
N GLY A 127 4.96 6.43 0.48
CA GLY A 127 4.72 7.31 -0.67
C GLY A 127 4.36 6.57 -1.96
N THR A 128 4.42 5.23 -1.97
CA THR A 128 4.09 4.40 -3.13
C THR A 128 2.58 4.48 -3.42
N PRO A 129 2.16 4.86 -4.64
CA PRO A 129 0.74 4.87 -5.00
C PRO A 129 0.11 3.48 -4.94
N ALA A 130 -1.18 3.40 -4.62
CA ALA A 130 -1.90 2.12 -4.52
C ALA A 130 -1.91 1.27 -5.79
N GLN A 131 -1.63 1.82 -6.98
CA GLN A 131 -1.52 1.04 -8.24
C GLN A 131 -0.15 0.38 -8.42
N VAL A 132 0.83 0.73 -7.59
CA VAL A 132 2.22 0.34 -7.74
C VAL A 132 2.58 -0.69 -6.68
N LEU A 133 3.26 -1.75 -7.12
CA LEU A 133 3.83 -2.76 -6.24
C LEU A 133 4.87 -2.11 -5.32
N HIS A 134 4.71 -2.29 -4.01
CA HIS A 134 5.67 -1.82 -3.02
C HIS A 134 6.91 -2.73 -3.00
N THR A 135 8.09 -2.12 -3.07
CA THR A 135 9.36 -2.85 -2.97
C THR A 135 9.60 -3.26 -1.53
N SER A 136 9.64 -4.57 -1.28
CA SER A 136 9.81 -5.12 0.07
C SER A 136 11.30 -5.23 0.42
N ASP A 137 11.78 -4.36 1.29
CA ASP A 137 13.17 -4.34 1.79
C ASP A 137 13.35 -5.21 3.04
N CYS A 138 12.27 -5.54 3.75
CA CYS A 138 12.29 -6.21 5.05
C CYS A 138 12.27 -7.75 5.00
N LEU A 139 12.14 -8.38 3.82
CA LEU A 139 11.87 -9.82 3.69
C LEU A 139 12.94 -10.73 4.35
N ASN A 140 14.21 -10.33 4.28
CA ASN A 140 15.30 -11.10 4.88
C ASN A 140 15.32 -11.01 6.41
N ASP A 141 14.71 -9.97 6.98
CA ASP A 141 14.69 -9.71 8.42
C ASP A 141 13.43 -10.22 9.12
N LEU A 142 12.44 -10.70 8.34
CA LEU A 142 11.22 -11.28 8.88
C LEU A 142 11.52 -12.53 9.71
N LYS A 143 11.02 -12.55 10.94
CA LYS A 143 11.03 -13.73 11.82
C LYS A 143 9.62 -13.97 12.39
N PRO A 144 9.30 -15.19 12.82
CA PRO A 144 8.03 -15.46 13.47
C PRO A 144 7.73 -14.48 14.61
N GLY A 145 6.47 -14.05 14.69
CA GLY A 145 6.00 -13.01 15.62
C GLY A 145 6.14 -11.58 15.12
N ASP A 146 6.87 -11.31 14.03
CA ASP A 146 6.93 -9.98 13.45
C ASP A 146 5.56 -9.58 12.86
N HIS A 147 5.19 -8.31 13.05
CA HIS A 147 3.98 -7.73 12.49
C HIS A 147 4.27 -7.11 11.12
N ILE A 148 3.36 -7.31 10.16
CA ILE A 148 3.55 -6.82 8.80
C ILE A 148 2.26 -6.27 8.19
N GLU A 149 2.42 -5.48 7.14
CA GLU A 149 1.36 -5.17 6.18
C GLU A 149 1.75 -5.75 4.82
N ILE A 150 0.80 -6.43 4.17
CA ILE A 150 0.98 -6.94 2.82
C ILE A 150 -0.03 -6.29 1.88
N GLN A 151 0.45 -5.90 0.69
CA GLN A 151 -0.43 -5.45 -0.37
C GLN A 151 -1.27 -6.61 -0.88
N TRP A 152 -2.57 -6.39 -1.07
CA TRP A 152 -3.44 -7.34 -1.76
C TRP A 152 -4.39 -6.63 -2.70
N ARG A 153 -4.71 -7.27 -3.83
CA ARG A 153 -5.76 -6.84 -4.76
C ARG A 153 -6.48 -8.02 -5.37
N ARG A 154 -7.77 -7.84 -5.69
CA ARG A 154 -8.58 -8.89 -6.32
C ARG A 154 -8.15 -9.22 -7.75
N SER A 155 -7.83 -8.19 -8.54
CA SER A 155 -7.36 -8.33 -9.92
C SER A 155 -6.40 -7.20 -10.25
N ARG A 156 -5.68 -7.31 -11.37
CA ARG A 156 -4.71 -6.29 -11.82
C ARG A 156 -5.32 -4.92 -12.12
N GLU A 157 -6.64 -4.87 -12.26
CA GLU A 157 -7.41 -3.65 -12.51
C GLU A 157 -7.68 -2.86 -11.21
N PHE A 158 -7.64 -3.54 -10.06
CA PHE A 158 -7.87 -2.91 -8.76
C PHE A 158 -6.56 -2.38 -8.16
N PRO A 159 -6.61 -1.24 -7.44
CA PRO A 159 -5.49 -0.82 -6.62
C PRO A 159 -5.25 -1.83 -5.49
N PHE A 160 -4.02 -1.87 -5.00
CA PHE A 160 -3.67 -2.56 -3.77
C PHE A 160 -4.30 -1.87 -2.56
N GLY A 161 -4.85 -2.65 -1.66
CA GLY A 161 -5.00 -2.26 -0.25
C GLY A 161 -3.92 -2.92 0.60
N TRP A 162 -3.86 -2.55 1.88
CA TRP A 162 -2.94 -3.12 2.85
C TRP A 162 -3.68 -4.01 3.84
N TRP A 163 -3.19 -5.23 4.06
CA TRP A 163 -3.72 -6.17 5.04
C TRP A 163 -2.70 -6.40 6.13
N TYR A 164 -3.16 -6.35 7.37
CA TYR A 164 -2.36 -6.72 8.53
C TYR A 164 -2.22 -8.23 8.64
N ALA A 165 -1.00 -8.68 8.93
CA ALA A 165 -0.69 -10.07 9.23
C ALA A 165 0.45 -10.18 10.24
N VAL A 166 0.65 -11.39 10.76
CA VAL A 166 1.78 -11.75 11.62
C VAL A 166 2.58 -12.84 10.94
N VAL A 167 3.91 -12.78 11.05
CA VAL A 167 4.76 -13.85 10.54
C VAL A 167 4.57 -15.09 11.42
N GLY A 168 4.10 -16.18 10.81
CA GLY A 168 3.88 -17.45 11.48
C GLY A 168 5.11 -18.35 11.48
N HIS A 169 5.00 -19.45 12.22
CA HIS A 169 5.96 -20.56 12.15
C HIS A 169 5.63 -21.48 10.96
N GLN A 170 6.63 -22.25 10.52
CA GLN A 170 6.39 -23.33 9.57
C GLN A 170 5.74 -24.54 10.24
N GLU A 171 5.03 -25.36 9.47
CA GLU A 171 4.31 -26.54 9.98
C GLU A 171 5.18 -27.50 10.80
N PHE A 172 6.45 -27.65 10.43
CA PHE A 172 7.40 -28.54 11.12
C PHE A 172 8.16 -27.87 12.28
N CYS A 173 7.88 -26.60 12.58
CA CYS A 173 8.51 -25.88 13.68
C CYS A 173 7.61 -25.97 14.93
N ASP A 174 8.19 -26.39 16.04
CA ASP A 174 7.55 -26.50 17.35
C ASP A 174 7.35 -25.16 18.06
N GLY A 175 7.66 -24.04 17.39
CA GLY A 175 7.58 -22.70 17.97
C GLY A 175 8.65 -22.40 19.02
N ASN A 176 9.61 -23.30 19.26
CA ASN A 176 10.63 -23.12 20.29
C ASN A 176 11.66 -22.06 19.84
N GLU A 177 11.74 -20.95 20.56
CA GLU A 177 12.63 -19.83 20.23
C GLU A 177 14.09 -20.25 20.04
N ASN A 178 14.56 -21.24 20.80
CA ASN A 178 15.95 -21.70 20.77
C ASN A 178 16.26 -22.66 19.60
N ARG A 179 15.23 -23.21 18.95
CA ARG A 179 15.37 -24.19 17.84
C ARG A 179 14.69 -23.74 16.55
N CYS A 180 14.07 -22.56 16.57
CA CYS A 180 13.35 -22.02 15.44
C CYS A 180 14.33 -21.58 14.33
N LEU A 181 14.30 -22.29 13.21
CA LEU A 181 15.06 -21.94 12.00
C LEU A 181 14.22 -21.23 10.94
N CYS A 182 12.95 -20.88 11.23
CA CYS A 182 12.04 -20.24 10.27
C CYS A 182 12.55 -18.89 9.75
N ARG A 183 13.39 -18.18 10.53
CA ARG A 183 14.06 -16.95 10.09
C ARG A 183 14.98 -17.18 8.89
N TYR A 184 15.63 -18.33 8.80
CA TYR A 184 16.63 -18.63 7.77
C TYR A 184 16.03 -19.38 6.57
N ASN A 185 14.76 -19.77 6.65
CA ASN A 185 14.09 -20.44 5.55
C ASN A 185 13.60 -19.43 4.52
N ASP A 186 13.78 -19.76 3.23
CA ASP A 186 13.32 -18.95 2.11
C ASP A 186 11.79 -18.77 2.11
N LYS A 187 11.03 -19.72 2.67
CA LYS A 187 9.57 -19.64 2.77
C LYS A 187 9.15 -19.00 4.10
N VAL A 188 8.45 -17.88 4.01
CA VAL A 188 7.87 -17.14 5.14
C VAL A 188 6.36 -17.40 5.15
N VAL A 189 5.84 -17.86 6.29
CA VAL A 189 4.41 -18.03 6.51
C VAL A 189 3.86 -16.70 7.03
N LEU A 190 2.81 -16.19 6.39
CA LEU A 190 2.06 -15.03 6.86
C LEU A 190 0.71 -15.52 7.35
N GLU A 191 0.39 -15.20 8.60
CA GLU A 191 -0.84 -15.59 9.26
C GLU A 191 -1.75 -14.37 9.45
N PHE A 192 -2.98 -14.54 8.98
CA PHE A 192 -4.09 -13.62 9.11
C PHE A 192 -5.06 -14.18 10.16
N SER A 193 -4.72 -14.00 11.44
CA SER A 193 -5.50 -14.59 12.55
C SER A 193 -6.93 -14.05 12.67
N GLN A 194 -7.31 -13.03 11.90
CA GLN A 194 -8.69 -12.59 11.77
C GLN A 194 -9.60 -13.63 11.09
N TYR A 195 -9.04 -14.61 10.37
CA TYR A 195 -9.81 -15.68 9.74
C TYR A 195 -9.82 -16.96 10.57
N THR A 196 -10.93 -17.70 10.51
CA THR A 196 -11.14 -18.95 11.25
C THR A 196 -10.07 -20.01 10.91
N PRO A 197 -9.69 -20.87 11.88
CA PRO A 197 -8.80 -21.99 11.61
C PRO A 197 -9.32 -22.85 10.45
N GLY A 198 -8.45 -23.21 9.51
CA GLY A 198 -8.83 -23.97 8.31
C GLY A 198 -9.33 -23.13 7.13
N SER A 199 -9.52 -21.82 7.29
CA SER A 199 -9.79 -20.93 6.16
C SER A 199 -8.57 -20.83 5.24
N ARG A 200 -8.79 -20.95 3.92
CA ARG A 200 -7.74 -20.70 2.91
C ARG A 200 -7.15 -19.29 2.95
N TRP A 201 -7.86 -18.33 3.54
CA TRP A 201 -7.40 -16.95 3.69
C TRP A 201 -6.56 -16.73 4.94
N ARG A 202 -6.53 -17.71 5.86
CA ARG A 202 -5.83 -17.58 7.14
C ARG A 202 -4.32 -17.58 6.99
N GLN A 203 -3.78 -18.32 6.01
CA GLN A 203 -2.34 -18.42 5.83
C GLN A 203 -1.99 -18.27 4.35
N THR A 204 -0.89 -17.57 4.10
CA THR A 204 -0.24 -17.55 2.79
C THR A 204 1.27 -17.71 2.97
N ILE A 205 1.94 -18.21 1.94
CA ILE A 205 3.38 -18.45 1.95
C ILE A 205 4.03 -17.56 0.90
N VAL A 206 5.02 -16.78 1.33
CA VAL A 206 5.82 -15.91 0.47
C VAL A 206 7.28 -16.36 0.46
N ASN A 207 7.99 -16.12 -0.65
CA ASN A 207 9.40 -16.50 -0.79
C ASN A 207 10.30 -15.28 -0.66
N ARG A 208 11.27 -15.29 0.26
CA ARG A 208 12.19 -14.17 0.51
C ARG A 208 13.04 -13.77 -0.71
N LYS A 209 13.44 -14.73 -1.55
CA LYS A 209 14.44 -14.52 -2.62
C LYS A 209 13.83 -13.95 -3.90
N ASP A 210 12.59 -14.33 -4.21
CA ASP A 210 11.95 -14.02 -5.49
C ASP A 210 10.57 -13.35 -5.31
N HIS A 211 10.32 -12.72 -4.16
CA HIS A 211 9.01 -12.12 -3.89
C HIS A 211 8.68 -11.05 -4.93
N ARG A 212 7.68 -11.37 -5.76
CA ARG A 212 7.00 -10.44 -6.66
C ARG A 212 5.53 -10.43 -6.30
N GLU A 213 4.73 -9.76 -7.12
CA GLU A 213 3.29 -9.97 -7.06
C GLU A 213 2.99 -11.46 -7.39
N VAL A 214 2.48 -12.20 -6.39
CA VAL A 214 2.13 -13.63 -6.51
C VAL A 214 0.65 -13.81 -6.23
N GLY A 215 -0.04 -14.52 -7.12
CA GLY A 215 -1.43 -14.92 -6.92
C GLY A 215 -2.16 -15.20 -8.23
N GLU A 216 -3.17 -16.09 -8.15
CA GLU A 216 -4.17 -16.33 -9.18
C GLU A 216 -5.40 -16.97 -8.51
N ALA A 217 -6.62 -16.69 -9.03
CA ALA A 217 -7.94 -17.04 -8.46
C ALA A 217 -8.33 -16.36 -7.12
N ASP A 218 -7.46 -16.34 -6.11
CA ASP A 218 -7.72 -15.77 -4.76
C ASP A 218 -7.14 -14.35 -4.57
N GLY A 219 -6.87 -13.66 -5.67
CA GLY A 219 -6.26 -12.33 -5.68
C GLY A 219 -4.73 -12.38 -5.64
N PHE A 220 -4.13 -11.20 -5.70
CA PHE A 220 -2.70 -10.99 -5.87
C PHE A 220 -2.10 -10.38 -4.62
N TYR A 221 -1.15 -11.08 -4.02
CA TYR A 221 -0.33 -10.58 -2.92
C TYR A 221 0.88 -9.84 -3.50
N GLY A 222 1.09 -8.60 -3.04
CA GLY A 222 2.14 -7.71 -3.51
C GLY A 222 3.21 -7.47 -2.46
N GLY A 223 3.65 -6.22 -2.35
CA GLY A 223 4.74 -5.84 -1.45
C GLY A 223 4.40 -5.99 0.02
N ILE A 224 5.42 -6.28 0.82
CA ILE A 224 5.36 -6.45 2.27
C ILE A 224 6.17 -5.35 2.94
N ARG A 225 5.57 -4.75 3.96
CA ARG A 225 6.21 -3.81 4.90
C ARG A 225 6.21 -4.43 6.29
N LYS A 226 7.33 -4.33 7.00
CA LYS A 226 7.41 -4.70 8.41
C LYS A 226 6.95 -3.54 9.30
N LEU A 227 6.10 -3.84 10.27
CA LEU A 227 5.66 -2.90 11.30
C LEU A 227 6.62 -2.99 12.49
N SER A 228 7.28 -1.88 12.80
CA SER A 228 8.20 -1.79 13.95
C SER A 228 7.70 -0.84 15.04
N GLU A 229 6.80 0.09 14.69
CA GLU A 229 6.23 1.05 15.63
C GLU A 229 5.10 0.41 16.44
N GLU A 230 5.23 0.44 17.76
CA GLU A 230 4.25 -0.14 18.68
C GLU A 230 2.88 0.54 18.58
N GLU A 231 2.86 1.84 18.27
CA GLU A 231 1.62 2.60 18.05
C GLU A 231 0.84 2.07 16.85
N GLU A 232 1.49 1.83 15.70
CA GLU A 232 0.85 1.26 14.51
C GLU A 232 0.30 -0.15 14.80
N ILE A 233 1.09 -0.98 15.48
CA ILE A 233 0.68 -2.34 15.86
C ILE A 233 -0.52 -2.29 16.80
N SER A 234 -0.50 -1.38 17.77
CA SER A 234 -1.60 -1.20 18.73
C SER A 234 -2.87 -0.72 18.05
N LYS A 235 -2.77 0.17 17.06
CA LYS A 235 -3.91 0.59 16.23
C LYS A 235 -4.55 -0.60 15.51
N TRP A 236 -3.75 -1.47 14.89
CA TRP A 236 -4.26 -2.69 14.26
C TRP A 236 -4.93 -3.63 15.27
N LYS A 237 -4.36 -3.82 16.46
CA LYS A 237 -4.94 -4.63 17.54
C LYS A 237 -6.26 -4.05 18.07
N GLN A 238 -6.42 -2.73 18.10
CA GLN A 238 -7.69 -2.08 18.51
C GLN A 238 -8.81 -2.28 17.48
N LEU A 239 -8.45 -2.47 16.20
CA LEU A 239 -9.37 -2.76 15.10
C LEU A 239 -9.72 -4.25 15.01
N TRP A 240 -9.14 -5.10 15.87
CA TRP A 240 -9.43 -6.52 15.91
C TRP A 240 -10.92 -6.76 16.18
N PRO A 241 -11.57 -7.69 15.46
CA PRO A 241 -12.94 -8.07 15.77
C PRO A 241 -13.08 -8.51 17.22
N LYS A 242 -14.07 -7.94 17.92
CA LYS A 242 -14.38 -8.32 19.29
C LYS A 242 -15.09 -9.68 19.39
N GLN A 243 -15.50 -10.25 18.25
CA GLN A 243 -16.17 -11.55 18.15
C GLN A 243 -15.40 -12.42 17.16
N ILE A 244 -14.45 -13.19 17.68
CA ILE A 244 -14.03 -14.42 16.98
C ILE A 244 -15.13 -15.43 17.35
N PHE A 245 -15.98 -15.82 16.40
CA PHE A 245 -16.86 -16.96 16.62
C PHE A 245 -15.96 -18.20 16.75
N ASP A 246 -15.96 -18.78 17.95
CA ASP A 246 -15.35 -20.08 18.25
C ASP A 246 -15.96 -21.21 17.40
#